data_AF-A0A967CM40-F1
#
_entry.id   AF-A0A967CM40-F1
#
_cell.length_a   1.000
_cell.length_b   1.000
_cell.length_c   1.000
_cell.angle_alpha   90.00
_cell.angle_beta   90.00
_cell.angle_gamma   90.00
#
_symmetry.space_group_name_H-M   'P 1'
#
loop_
_entity.id
_entity.type
_entity.pdbx_description
1 polymer ?
#
loop_
_entity_poly.entity_id
_entity_poly.type
_entity_poly.pdbx_seq_one_letter_code
_entity_poly.pdbx_strand_id
1 'polypeptide(L)'
;MCTFIISNDPSRIQSIARTSEVGRRHIMPPSKRLGGGTPRVKEKNRSDISVPAQMEDYFKAGGPDNTSHIKVDGIDIIHNLLALSKSLVKQPVETDRYVFIFYGEAYDYPDHYACDTDYVIDLFLNDPLWYQTIDGEYSLIVYDKHEKMFNVYTDW
;
A
#
# COMPACT_ATOMS: atom_id res chain seq x y z
N MET A 1 11.03 -7.20 4.75
CA MET A 1 9.55 -7.25 4.89
C MET A 1 8.92 -7.01 3.52
N CYS A 2 7.75 -7.57 3.19
CA CYS A 2 7.26 -7.59 1.79
C CYS A 2 5.73 -7.56 1.67
N THR A 3 5.22 -6.74 0.75
CA THR A 3 3.79 -6.59 0.43
C THR A 3 3.53 -6.96 -1.03
N PHE A 4 2.47 -7.73 -1.27
CA PHE A 4 2.03 -8.08 -2.61
C PHE A 4 0.60 -7.61 -2.84
N ILE A 5 0.43 -6.88 -3.93
CA ILE A 5 -0.88 -6.41 -4.41
C ILE A 5 -1.15 -7.11 -5.73
N ILE A 6 -2.13 -8.01 -5.73
CA ILE A 6 -2.51 -8.81 -6.89
C ILE A 6 -3.88 -8.32 -7.35
N SER A 7 -3.93 -7.74 -8.54
CA SER A 7 -5.18 -7.29 -9.16
C SER A 7 -5.37 -7.99 -10.50
N ASN A 8 -6.58 -8.49 -10.73
CA ASN A 8 -7.00 -8.98 -12.04
C ASN A 8 -7.24 -7.85 -13.07
N ASP A 9 -7.26 -6.60 -12.61
CA ASP A 9 -7.38 -5.40 -13.43
C ASP A 9 -6.00 -4.69 -13.52
N PRO A 10 -5.32 -4.75 -14.69
CA PRO A 10 -4.00 -4.14 -14.88
C PRO A 10 -4.00 -2.62 -14.74
N SER A 11 -5.13 -1.94 -14.96
CA SER A 11 -5.22 -0.47 -14.83
C SER A 11 -4.97 -0.01 -13.38
N ARG A 12 -5.32 -0.86 -12.41
CA ARG A 12 -5.11 -0.60 -10.98
C ARG A 12 -3.66 -0.78 -10.56
N ILE A 13 -2.94 -1.72 -11.16
CA ILE A 13 -1.50 -1.93 -10.90
C ILE A 13 -0.66 -0.79 -11.49
N GLN A 14 -1.04 -0.30 -12.68
CA GLN A 14 -0.36 0.84 -13.30
C GLN A 14 -0.52 2.14 -12.48
N SER A 15 -1.60 2.28 -11.69
CA SER A 15 -1.75 3.42 -10.78
C SER A 15 -0.64 3.45 -9.71
N ILE A 16 -0.27 2.29 -9.15
CA ILE A 16 0.81 2.17 -8.16
C ILE A 16 2.15 2.61 -8.76
N ALA A 17 2.49 2.10 -9.95
CA ALA A 17 3.73 2.44 -10.63
C ALA A 17 3.81 3.95 -10.97
N ARG A 18 2.71 4.54 -11.45
CA ARG A 18 2.66 5.98 -11.76
C ARG A 18 2.78 6.84 -10.50
N THR A 19 2.12 6.51 -9.40
CA THR A 19 2.22 7.29 -8.16
C THR A 19 3.65 7.25 -7.59
N SER A 20 4.34 6.11 -7.70
CA SER A 20 5.76 5.99 -7.30
C SER A 20 6.72 6.84 -8.16
N GLU A 21 6.37 7.10 -9.43
CA GLU A 21 7.13 8.02 -10.30
C GLU A 21 6.78 9.50 -10.05
N VAL A 22 5.54 9.81 -9.66
CA VAL A 22 5.11 11.17 -9.31
C VAL A 22 5.75 11.63 -7.98
N GLY A 23 5.94 10.73 -7.00
CA GLY A 23 6.69 11.04 -5.78
C GLY A 23 8.12 11.54 -6.03
N ARG A 24 8.72 11.19 -7.18
CA ARG A 24 10.05 11.68 -7.60
C ARG A 24 10.02 12.90 -8.52
N ARG A 25 8.85 13.36 -8.98
CA ARG A 25 8.71 14.48 -9.91
C ARG A 25 7.68 15.50 -9.42
N HIS A 26 8.18 16.43 -8.62
CA HIS A 26 7.71 17.83 -8.54
C HIS A 26 6.35 18.11 -7.89
N ILE A 27 6.42 18.90 -6.82
CA ILE A 27 5.70 20.18 -6.68
C ILE A 27 5.47 20.80 -8.07
N MET A 28 4.26 20.71 -8.65
CA MET A 28 3.59 21.72 -9.50
C MET A 28 2.30 21.21 -10.20
N PRO A 29 1.37 22.12 -10.59
CA PRO A 29 -0.03 21.81 -10.94
C PRO A 29 -0.24 21.34 -12.40
N PRO A 30 -1.43 20.81 -12.75
CA PRO A 30 -1.60 19.96 -13.94
C PRO A 30 -1.80 20.77 -15.23
N SER A 31 -1.20 20.29 -16.34
CA SER A 31 -1.65 20.65 -17.68
C SER A 31 -1.71 19.47 -18.66
N LYS A 32 -2.91 19.31 -19.24
CA LYS A 32 -3.34 18.74 -20.55
C LYS A 32 -2.97 17.29 -20.94
N ARG A 33 -4.04 16.49 -21.14
CA ARG A 33 -4.06 15.13 -21.73
C ARG A 33 -3.86 15.17 -23.26
N LEU A 34 -3.16 14.17 -23.79
CA LEU A 34 -3.29 13.70 -25.18
C LEU A 34 -3.40 12.17 -25.19
N GLY A 35 -4.32 11.65 -26.00
CA GLY A 35 -4.75 10.25 -26.02
C GLY A 35 -3.91 9.33 -26.92
N GLY A 36 -4.14 8.02 -26.75
CA GLY A 36 -3.63 6.96 -27.61
C GLY A 36 -4.14 5.60 -27.11
N GLY A 37 -4.92 4.90 -27.93
CA GLY A 37 -5.52 3.60 -27.60
C GLY A 37 -4.51 2.45 -27.68
N THR A 38 -4.75 1.39 -26.91
CA THR A 38 -3.99 0.13 -26.96
C THR A 38 -4.89 -1.08 -27.27
N PRO A 39 -4.37 -2.13 -27.92
CA PRO A 39 -5.18 -3.21 -28.50
C PRO A 39 -5.62 -4.26 -27.45
N ARG A 40 -6.81 -4.82 -27.67
CA ARG A 40 -7.44 -5.88 -26.85
C ARG A 40 -6.67 -7.21 -26.95
N VAL A 41 -6.14 -7.70 -25.83
CA VAL A 41 -5.69 -9.09 -25.65
C VAL A 41 -6.86 -9.92 -25.09
N LYS A 42 -7.05 -11.13 -25.63
CA LYS A 42 -8.14 -12.04 -25.26
C LYS A 42 -7.96 -12.59 -23.84
N GLU A 43 -8.96 -12.41 -22.98
CA GLU A 43 -8.99 -12.89 -21.60
C GLU A 43 -9.30 -14.41 -21.55
N LYS A 44 -8.50 -15.16 -20.76
CA LYS A 44 -8.78 -16.55 -20.38
C LYS A 44 -9.32 -16.54 -18.94
N ASN A 45 -10.32 -17.40 -18.69
CA ASN A 45 -11.12 -17.48 -17.46
C ASN A 45 -10.31 -17.37 -16.16
N ARG A 46 -10.76 -16.46 -15.28
CA ARG A 46 -10.10 -15.93 -14.07
C ARG A 46 -10.78 -16.38 -12.77
N SER A 47 -10.90 -17.67 -12.52
CA SER A 47 -11.25 -18.17 -11.18
C SER A 47 -10.06 -18.95 -10.66
N ASP A 48 -9.58 -18.53 -9.49
CA ASP A 48 -8.50 -19.13 -8.70
C ASP A 48 -7.09 -18.62 -9.06
N ILE A 49 -6.75 -17.43 -8.57
CA ILE A 49 -5.34 -17.08 -8.36
C ILE A 49 -4.87 -17.92 -7.15
N SER A 50 -4.37 -19.12 -7.40
CA SER A 50 -3.52 -19.80 -6.42
C SER A 50 -2.24 -19.00 -6.28
N VAL A 51 -1.92 -18.50 -5.08
CA VAL A 51 -0.59 -17.98 -4.80
C VAL A 51 0.40 -19.11 -5.12
N PRO A 52 1.34 -18.93 -6.08
CA PRO A 52 2.23 -20.02 -6.47
C PRO A 52 3.05 -20.48 -5.25
N ALA A 53 3.24 -21.78 -5.03
CA ALA A 53 3.99 -22.31 -3.89
C ALA A 53 5.41 -21.69 -3.74
N GLN A 54 6.02 -21.32 -4.87
CA GLN A 54 7.32 -20.62 -4.92
C GLN A 54 7.29 -19.26 -4.21
N MET A 55 6.13 -18.60 -4.19
CA MET A 55 5.90 -17.33 -3.51
C MET A 55 5.82 -17.52 -1.99
N GLU A 56 5.24 -18.63 -1.52
CA GLU A 56 5.15 -18.97 -0.09
C GLU A 56 6.53 -19.18 0.54
N ASP A 57 7.45 -19.81 -0.19
CA ASP A 57 8.83 -20.02 0.26
C ASP A 57 9.60 -18.68 0.34
N TYR A 58 9.34 -17.75 -0.59
CA TYR A 58 9.85 -16.38 -0.53
C TYR A 58 9.29 -15.60 0.69
N PHE A 59 8.02 -15.82 1.06
CA PHE A 59 7.42 -15.16 2.23
C PHE A 59 8.07 -15.59 3.54
N LYS A 60 8.42 -16.88 3.67
CA LYS A 60 8.98 -17.45 4.90
C LYS A 60 10.46 -17.12 5.10
N ALA A 61 11.22 -16.92 4.03
CA ALA A 61 12.66 -16.63 4.10
C ALA A 61 12.97 -15.33 4.88
N GLY A 62 12.01 -14.42 5.01
CA GLY A 62 12.15 -13.17 5.77
C GLY A 62 11.72 -13.25 7.24
N GLY A 63 11.23 -14.40 7.73
CA GLY A 63 10.78 -14.58 9.12
C GLY A 63 9.71 -13.58 9.59
N PRO A 64 8.60 -13.37 8.87
CA PRO A 64 7.58 -12.42 9.29
C PRO A 64 6.90 -12.85 10.59
N ASP A 65 6.68 -11.90 11.51
CA ASP A 65 5.91 -12.12 12.73
C ASP A 65 4.42 -12.35 12.43
N ASN A 66 3.94 -11.78 11.31
CA ASN A 66 2.59 -12.01 10.85
C ASN A 66 2.48 -11.96 9.32
N THR A 67 1.69 -12.86 8.74
CA THR A 67 1.20 -12.73 7.37
C THR A 67 -0.30 -12.57 7.43
N SER A 68 -0.82 -11.55 6.75
CA SER A 68 -2.25 -11.32 6.65
C SER A 68 -2.66 -11.06 5.19
N HIS A 69 -3.93 -11.35 4.90
CA HIS A 69 -4.50 -11.30 3.57
C HIS A 69 -5.92 -10.74 3.64
N ILE A 70 -6.19 -9.74 2.83
CA ILE A 70 -7.55 -9.23 2.60
C ILE A 70 -7.89 -9.25 1.11
N LYS A 71 -9.19 -9.31 0.82
CA LYS A 71 -9.73 -9.24 -0.54
C LYS A 71 -10.72 -8.09 -0.64
N VAL A 72 -10.40 -7.09 -1.46
CA VAL A 72 -11.18 -5.85 -1.60
C VAL A 72 -11.30 -5.49 -3.08
N ASP A 73 -12.50 -5.22 -3.57
CA ASP A 73 -12.77 -4.82 -4.96
C ASP A 73 -12.11 -5.72 -6.04
N GLY A 74 -11.98 -7.02 -5.78
CA GLY A 74 -11.33 -7.99 -6.67
C GLY A 74 -9.79 -7.92 -6.66
N ILE A 75 -9.21 -7.25 -5.67
CA ILE A 75 -7.78 -7.15 -5.39
C ILE A 75 -7.46 -8.03 -4.18
N ASP A 76 -6.47 -8.89 -4.32
CA ASP A 76 -5.86 -9.65 -3.22
C ASP A 76 -4.66 -8.84 -2.69
N ILE A 77 -4.71 -8.44 -1.43
CA ILE A 77 -3.64 -7.70 -0.75
C ILE A 77 -3.08 -8.59 0.35
N ILE A 78 -1.82 -8.99 0.18
CA ILE A 78 -1.10 -9.87 1.11
C ILE A 78 0.07 -9.09 1.69
N HIS A 79 0.17 -9.05 3.01
CA HIS A 79 1.24 -8.33 3.68
C HIS A 79 1.95 -9.26 4.68
N ASN A 80 3.29 -9.30 4.57
CA ASN A 80 4.16 -9.99 5.52
C ASN A 80 4.79 -8.94 6.42
N LEU A 81 4.29 -8.86 7.64
CA LEU A 81 4.72 -7.95 8.69
C LEU A 81 5.94 -8.51 9.41
N LEU A 82 6.96 -7.66 9.57
CA LEU A 82 8.04 -7.83 10.54
C LEU A 82 7.82 -6.73 11.59
N ALA A 83 7.47 -7.11 12.82
CA ALA A 83 7.12 -6.18 13.88
C ALA A 83 8.38 -5.79 14.67
N LEU A 84 8.82 -4.54 14.47
CA LEU A 84 9.90 -3.93 15.26
C LEU A 84 9.34 -3.10 16.43
N SER A 85 8.09 -2.64 16.30
CA SER A 85 7.37 -1.83 17.28
C SER A 85 6.96 -2.64 18.53
N LYS A 86 6.73 -1.92 19.63
CA LYS A 86 6.35 -2.48 20.95
C LYS A 86 5.05 -3.29 20.91
N SER A 87 4.17 -3.00 19.95
CA SER A 87 2.93 -3.74 19.72
C SER A 87 2.77 -4.11 18.25
N LEU A 88 2.24 -5.31 18.02
CA LEU A 88 2.01 -5.84 16.68
C LEU A 88 0.64 -5.36 16.18
N VAL A 89 0.63 -4.49 15.17
CA VAL A 89 -0.59 -4.16 14.42
C VAL A 89 -0.64 -5.01 13.16
N LYS A 90 -1.70 -5.81 13.03
CA LYS A 90 -1.93 -6.62 11.84
C LYS A 90 -2.25 -5.70 10.67
N GLN A 91 -1.52 -5.90 9.58
CA GLN A 91 -1.69 -5.14 8.34
C GLN A 91 -1.95 -6.10 7.18
N PRO A 92 -2.78 -5.74 6.18
CA PRO A 92 -3.34 -4.40 5.93
C PRO A 92 -4.42 -3.98 6.93
N VAL A 93 -4.52 -2.66 7.20
CA VAL A 93 -5.57 -2.09 8.04
C VAL A 93 -6.70 -1.57 7.15
N GLU A 94 -7.92 -2.09 7.33
CA GLU A 94 -9.08 -1.69 6.53
C GLU A 94 -10.04 -0.80 7.33
N THR A 95 -10.49 0.30 6.70
CA THR A 95 -11.58 1.18 7.15
C THR A 95 -12.69 1.17 6.10
N ASP A 96 -13.81 1.86 6.30
CA ASP A 96 -14.89 1.93 5.30
C ASP A 96 -14.44 2.49 3.94
N ARG A 97 -13.48 3.44 3.94
CA ARG A 97 -13.01 4.12 2.72
C ARG A 97 -11.63 3.66 2.24
N TYR A 98 -10.76 3.26 3.14
CA TYR A 98 -9.34 3.05 2.84
C TYR A 98 -8.84 1.68 3.27
N VAL A 99 -7.83 1.18 2.55
CA VAL A 99 -6.94 0.13 3.05
C VAL A 99 -5.54 0.70 3.16
N PHE A 100 -4.92 0.55 4.32
CA PHE A 100 -3.60 1.04 4.65
C PHE A 100 -2.58 -0.09 4.76
N ILE A 101 -1.39 0.17 4.25
CA ILE A 101 -0.20 -0.65 4.46
C ILE A 101 0.95 0.31 4.73
N PHE A 102 1.44 0.27 5.96
CA PHE A 102 2.57 1.04 6.43
C PHE A 102 3.80 0.14 6.56
N TYR A 103 4.86 0.53 5.87
CA TYR A 103 6.16 -0.10 5.90
C TYR A 103 7.18 0.87 6.45
N GLY A 104 8.08 0.42 7.32
CA GLY A 104 9.12 1.24 7.91
C GLY A 104 8.76 1.68 9.32
N GLU A 105 9.32 2.81 9.74
CA GLU A 105 9.24 3.31 11.10
C GLU A 105 8.99 4.82 11.10
N ALA A 106 8.06 5.28 11.94
CA ALA A 106 8.03 6.67 12.39
C ALA A 106 8.86 6.77 13.66
N TYR A 107 9.82 7.68 13.73
CA TYR A 107 10.71 7.84 14.89
C TYR A 107 10.10 8.74 15.96
N ASP A 108 9.19 9.62 15.57
CA ASP A 108 8.64 10.70 16.40
C ASP A 108 7.19 10.46 16.84
N TYR A 109 6.66 9.23 16.71
CA TYR A 109 5.30 8.96 17.15
C TYR A 109 5.15 9.13 18.67
N PRO A 110 4.08 9.78 19.16
CA PRO A 110 3.88 10.00 20.59
C PRO A 110 3.73 8.70 21.39
N ASP A 111 4.24 8.68 22.61
CA ASP A 111 4.19 7.52 23.53
C ASP A 111 2.77 6.98 23.84
N HIS A 112 1.73 7.77 23.59
CA HIS A 112 0.34 7.33 23.80
C HIS A 112 -0.19 6.44 22.65
N TYR A 113 0.51 6.40 21.51
CA TYR A 113 0.23 5.42 20.46
C TYR A 113 0.93 4.10 20.78
N ALA A 114 0.20 3.00 20.58
CA ALA A 114 0.74 1.67 20.82
C ALA A 114 1.78 1.26 19.77
N CYS A 115 1.66 1.79 18.55
CA CYS A 115 2.62 1.64 17.46
C CYS A 115 2.59 2.85 16.52
N ASP A 116 3.63 2.98 15.73
CA ASP A 116 3.77 3.92 14.63
C ASP A 116 2.70 3.77 13.53
N THR A 117 2.29 2.54 13.21
CA THR A 117 1.25 2.29 12.19
C THR A 117 -0.06 3.03 12.53
N ASP A 118 -0.51 2.96 13.79
CA ASP A 118 -1.73 3.64 14.24
C ASP A 118 -1.58 5.16 14.18
N TYR A 119 -0.41 5.68 14.58
CA TYR A 119 -0.09 7.11 14.51
C TYR A 119 -0.15 7.64 13.07
N VAL A 120 0.48 6.94 12.13
CA VAL A 120 0.53 7.36 10.73
C VAL A 120 -0.85 7.32 10.08
N ILE A 121 -1.66 6.30 10.38
CA ILE A 121 -3.05 6.22 9.88
C ILE A 121 -3.90 7.35 10.47
N ASP A 122 -3.77 7.64 11.77
CA ASP A 122 -4.53 8.72 12.40
C ASP A 122 -4.17 10.09 11.81
N LEU A 123 -2.87 10.36 11.61
CA LEU A 123 -2.42 11.58 10.94
C LEU A 123 -2.97 11.68 9.52
N PHE A 124 -2.89 10.62 8.71
CA PHE A 124 -3.41 10.63 7.35
C PHE A 124 -4.90 11.01 7.29
N LEU A 125 -5.69 10.51 8.25
CA LEU A 125 -7.14 10.72 8.29
C LEU A 125 -7.52 12.12 8.79
N ASN A 126 -6.71 12.73 9.66
CA ASN A 126 -7.10 13.93 10.38
C ASN A 126 -6.30 15.20 10.00
N ASP A 127 -5.12 15.05 9.39
CA ASP A 127 -4.25 16.18 9.02
C ASP A 127 -3.95 16.20 7.50
N PRO A 128 -4.39 17.22 6.75
CA PRO A 128 -4.06 17.34 5.32
C PRO A 128 -2.56 17.54 5.03
N LEU A 129 -1.76 17.90 6.04
CA LEU A 129 -0.31 18.10 5.96
C LEU A 129 0.49 17.01 6.68
N TRP A 130 -0.15 15.87 7.01
CA TRP A 130 0.44 14.74 7.75
C TRP A 130 1.85 14.32 7.28
N TYR A 131 2.13 14.40 5.99
CA TYR A 131 3.41 13.95 5.42
C TYR A 131 4.58 14.88 5.80
N GLN A 132 4.30 16.08 6.29
CA GLN A 132 5.31 17.02 6.78
C GLN A 132 5.63 16.83 8.26
N THR A 133 4.85 16.02 8.97
CA THR A 133 4.89 15.89 10.43
C THR A 133 5.53 14.59 10.90
N ILE A 134 5.95 13.72 9.99
CA ILE A 134 6.56 12.43 10.32
C ILE A 134 8.06 12.53 10.07
N ASP A 135 8.85 12.37 11.13
CA ASP A 135 10.26 12.01 11.04
C ASP A 135 10.41 10.49 11.06
N GLY A 136 10.93 9.91 9.98
CA GLY A 136 10.96 8.45 9.82
C GLY A 136 11.51 7.99 8.48
N GLU A 137 11.66 6.67 8.36
CA GLU A 137 11.94 5.99 7.09
C GLU A 137 10.74 5.10 6.78
N TYR A 138 9.95 5.43 5.76
CA TYR A 138 8.68 4.75 5.57
C TYR A 138 8.15 4.75 4.13
N SER A 139 7.26 3.78 3.87
CA SER A 139 6.31 3.82 2.76
C SER A 139 4.91 3.54 3.26
N LEU A 140 4.00 4.49 3.01
CA LEU A 140 2.57 4.32 3.24
C LEU A 140 1.87 4.07 1.91
N ILE A 141 1.26 2.90 1.76
CA ILE A 141 0.39 2.57 0.64
C ILE A 141 -1.05 2.70 1.11
N VAL A 142 -1.83 3.49 0.39
CA VAL A 142 -3.26 3.73 0.67
C VAL A 142 -4.08 3.36 -0.55
N TYR A 143 -4.95 2.36 -0.42
CA TYR A 143 -6.00 2.11 -1.40
C TYR A 143 -7.25 2.91 -1.03
N ASP A 144 -7.64 3.88 -1.86
CA ASP A 144 -8.95 4.54 -1.74
C ASP A 144 -9.99 3.70 -2.49
N LYS A 145 -10.92 3.09 -1.76
CA LYS A 145 -11.99 2.24 -2.31
C LYS A 145 -12.99 3.02 -3.16
N HIS A 146 -13.19 4.30 -2.86
CA HIS A 146 -14.10 5.17 -3.60
C HIS A 146 -13.50 5.51 -4.97
N GLU A 147 -12.25 6.00 -4.99
CA GLU A 147 -11.55 6.36 -6.22
C GLU A 147 -10.99 5.13 -6.97
N LYS A 148 -10.93 3.98 -6.30
CA LYS A 148 -10.34 2.73 -6.78
C LYS A 148 -8.88 2.91 -7.22
N MET A 149 -8.13 3.71 -6.46
CA MET A 149 -6.74 4.05 -6.75
C MET A 149 -5.83 3.75 -5.56
N PHE A 150 -4.60 3.37 -5.88
CA PHE A 150 -3.52 3.29 -4.90
C PHE A 150 -2.72 4.59 -4.91
N ASN A 151 -2.56 5.14 -3.72
CA ASN A 151 -1.60 6.20 -3.45
C ASN A 151 -0.42 5.62 -2.68
N VAL A 152 0.78 6.05 -3.03
CA VAL A 152 2.01 5.65 -2.34
C VAL A 152 2.70 6.92 -1.89
N TYR A 153 3.00 6.96 -0.62
CA TYR A 153 3.74 8.03 0.03
C TYR A 153 5.02 7.43 0.60
N THR A 154 6.10 8.18 0.52
CA THR A 154 7.41 7.80 1.06
C THR A 154 7.99 8.98 1.81
N ASP A 155 8.95 8.72 2.69
CA ASP A 155 9.83 9.75 3.23
C ASP A 155 10.66 10.45 2.11
N TRP A 156 11.38 11.50 2.52
CA TRP A 156 12.03 12.49 1.64
C TRP A 156 13.26 12.00 0.86
#